data_AF-A0A4Q5QPZ8-F1
#
_entry.id   AF-A0A4Q5QPZ8-F1
#
_cell.length_a   1.000
_cell.length_b   1.000
_cell.length_c   1.000
_cell.angle_alpha   90.00
_cell.angle_beta   90.00
_cell.angle_gamma   90.00
#
_symmetry.space_group_name_H-M   'P 1'
#
loop_
_entity.id
_entity.type
_entity.pdbx_description
1 polymer ?
#
loop_
_entity_poly.entity_id
_entity_poly.type
_entity_poly.pdbx_seq_one_letter_code
_entity_poly.pdbx_strand_id
1 'polypeptide(L)'
;IVIALGTNDFSTPLHAGEPWATRDALHAAYQARYTAFVRQLRAQNPRAHILLWATDMASGEIAEQAGRVAATLRAAGDRRVTFLPVPGLAFSGCHSHPSLADDQRIADRLATYVDAHPGLWAGR
;
A
#
# COMPACT_ATOMS: atom_id res chain seq x y z
N ILE A 1 -0.97 -10.92 -5.25
CA ILE A 1 -1.87 -10.28 -4.28
C ILE A 1 -1.59 -8.79 -4.32
N VAL A 2 -2.59 -7.96 -4.64
CA VAL A 2 -2.45 -6.50 -4.66
C VAL A 2 -3.15 -5.95 -3.41
N ILE A 3 -2.50 -5.06 -2.68
CA ILE A 3 -3.03 -4.48 -1.43
C ILE A 3 -2.91 -2.95 -1.49
N ALA A 4 -4.00 -2.28 -1.13
CA ALA A 4 -4.13 -0.83 -1.12
C ALA A 4 -4.80 -0.40 0.20
N LEU A 5 -3.98 -0.20 1.23
CA LEU A 5 -4.41 0.20 2.58
C LEU A 5 -3.53 1.36 3.04
N GLY A 6 -4.06 2.18 3.94
CA GLY A 6 -3.39 3.37 4.49
C GLY A 6 -4.16 4.68 4.31
N THR A 7 -5.02 4.80 3.29
CA THR A 7 -5.78 6.04 3.06
C THR A 7 -6.69 6.36 4.25
N ASN A 8 -7.40 5.37 4.80
CA ASN A 8 -8.25 5.59 5.96
C ASN A 8 -7.47 5.85 7.24
N ASP A 9 -6.26 5.29 7.37
CA ASP A 9 -5.38 5.52 8.52
C ASP A 9 -4.88 6.97 8.58
N PHE A 10 -4.62 7.59 7.42
CA PHE A 10 -3.89 8.86 7.37
C PHE A 10 -4.67 10.06 6.82
N SER A 11 -5.87 9.86 6.26
CA SER A 11 -6.65 10.95 5.65
C SER A 11 -7.23 11.96 6.66
N THR A 12 -7.20 11.65 7.96
CA THR A 12 -7.67 12.55 9.02
C THR A 12 -6.59 12.83 10.06
N PRO A 13 -6.66 13.98 10.75
CA PRO A 13 -5.97 14.17 12.02
C PRO A 13 -6.40 13.14 13.05
N LEU A 14 -5.55 12.91 14.06
CA LEU A 14 -5.91 12.11 15.22
C LEU A 14 -6.96 12.83 16.07
N HIS A 15 -7.95 12.08 16.53
CA HIS A 15 -9.03 12.51 17.40
C HIS A 15 -8.80 12.06 18.84
N ALA A 16 -9.42 12.78 19.79
CA ALA A 16 -9.40 12.39 21.19
C ALA A 16 -10.11 11.03 21.38
N GLY A 17 -9.48 10.13 22.13
CA GLY A 17 -10.00 8.78 22.39
C GLY A 17 -9.46 7.70 21.45
N GLU A 18 -8.71 8.08 20.41
CA GLU A 18 -7.95 7.12 19.63
C GLU A 18 -6.77 6.53 20.42
N PRO A 19 -6.33 5.29 20.13
CA PRO A 19 -5.27 4.61 20.88
C PRO A 19 -3.87 5.18 20.62
N TRP A 20 -3.72 6.13 19.68
CA TRP A 20 -2.44 6.73 19.31
C TRP A 20 -2.38 8.18 19.78
N ALA A 21 -1.45 8.48 20.69
CA ALA A 21 -1.28 9.84 21.22
C ALA A 21 -0.57 10.80 20.26
N THR A 22 0.17 10.28 19.28
CA THR A 22 0.96 11.07 18.33
C THR A 22 0.93 10.47 16.93
N ARG A 23 1.27 11.28 15.91
CA ARG A 23 1.33 10.80 14.53
C ARG A 23 2.40 9.73 14.33
N ASP A 24 3.55 9.87 14.99
CA ASP A 24 4.61 8.86 15.00
C ASP A 24 4.14 7.53 15.63
N ALA A 25 3.31 7.59 16.69
CA ALA A 25 2.74 6.39 17.30
C ALA A 25 1.76 5.68 16.34
N LEU A 26 0.97 6.44 15.57
CA LEU A 26 0.13 5.91 14.51
C LEU A 26 0.98 5.27 13.39
N HIS A 27 2.04 5.94 12.93
CA HIS A 27 2.96 5.39 11.92
C HIS A 27 3.56 4.06 12.37
N ALA A 28 4.08 4.00 13.60
CA ALA A 28 4.69 2.79 14.14
C ALA A 28 3.67 1.64 14.22
N ALA A 29 2.44 1.93 14.69
CA ALA A 29 1.39 0.93 14.80
C ALA A 29 0.91 0.44 13.42
N TYR A 30 0.73 1.35 12.46
CA TYR A 30 0.39 1.03 11.08
C TYR A 30 1.46 0.12 10.46
N GLN A 31 2.73 0.51 10.54
CA GLN A 31 3.83 -0.25 9.96
C GLN A 31 3.93 -1.65 10.57
N ALA A 32 3.80 -1.77 11.90
CA ALA A 32 3.84 -3.05 12.59
C ALA A 32 2.68 -3.97 12.17
N ARG A 33 1.44 -3.46 12.16
CA ARG A 33 0.24 -4.23 11.81
C ARG A 33 0.23 -4.64 10.35
N TYR A 34 0.59 -3.74 9.44
CA TYR A 34 0.62 -4.05 8.01
C TYR A 34 1.74 -5.05 7.69
N THR A 35 2.92 -4.91 8.30
CA THR A 35 3.99 -5.92 8.17
C THR A 35 3.53 -7.29 8.66
N ALA A 36 2.84 -7.36 9.80
CA ALA A 36 2.29 -8.60 10.33
C ALA A 36 1.24 -9.22 9.39
N PHE A 37 0.32 -8.40 8.85
CA PHE A 37 -0.68 -8.83 7.89
C PHE A 37 -0.05 -9.42 6.62
N VAL A 38 0.96 -8.75 6.05
CA VAL A 38 1.67 -9.26 4.86
C VAL A 38 2.39 -10.56 5.16
N ARG A 39 3.00 -10.72 6.35
CA ARG A 39 3.61 -11.99 6.78
C ARG A 39 2.60 -13.11 6.90
N GLN A 40 1.40 -12.83 7.43
CA GLN A 40 0.31 -13.80 7.49
C GLN A 40 -0.12 -14.24 6.08
N LEU A 41 -0.30 -13.30 5.15
CA LEU A 41 -0.61 -13.61 3.75
C LEU A 41 0.50 -14.42 3.09
N ARG A 42 1.77 -14.10 3.33
CA ARG A 42 2.94 -14.85 2.85
C ARG A 42 2.93 -16.29 3.33
N ALA A 43 2.62 -16.54 4.60
CA ALA A 43 2.54 -17.89 5.16
C ALA A 43 1.47 -18.74 4.45
N GLN A 44 0.32 -18.13 4.13
CA GLN A 44 -0.77 -18.80 3.40
C GLN A 44 -0.52 -18.91 1.89
N ASN A 45 0.32 -18.02 1.34
CA ASN A 45 0.60 -17.92 -0.09
C ASN A 45 2.12 -17.84 -0.37
N PRO A 46 2.89 -18.92 -0.14
CA PRO A 46 4.37 -18.85 -0.15
C PRO A 46 4.97 -18.39 -1.49
N ARG A 47 4.26 -18.62 -2.60
CA ARG A 47 4.71 -18.26 -3.96
C ARG A 47 4.14 -16.93 -4.46
N ALA A 48 3.14 -16.35 -3.81
CA ALA A 48 2.48 -15.16 -4.33
C ALA A 48 3.41 -13.95 -4.35
N HIS A 49 3.44 -13.18 -5.42
CA HIS A 49 4.00 -11.84 -5.36
C HIS A 49 3.00 -10.89 -4.69
N ILE A 50 3.48 -10.10 -3.73
CA ILE A 50 2.67 -9.15 -2.99
C ILE A 50 3.04 -7.75 -3.47
N LEU A 51 2.07 -7.04 -4.03
CA LEU A 51 2.23 -5.69 -4.54
C LEU A 51 1.45 -4.73 -3.63
N LEU A 52 2.16 -3.87 -2.93
CA LEU A 52 1.58 -2.79 -2.15
C LEU A 52 1.55 -1.53 -3.02
N TRP A 53 0.40 -0.90 -3.17
CA TRP A 53 0.33 0.41 -3.82
C TRP A 53 -0.35 1.43 -2.91
N ALA A 54 0.00 2.70 -3.11
CA ALA A 54 -0.53 3.81 -2.33
C ALA A 54 -0.55 5.10 -3.14
N THR A 55 -1.50 5.97 -2.82
CA THR A 55 -1.59 7.34 -3.32
C THR A 55 -0.62 8.28 -2.57
N ASP A 56 -0.30 9.40 -3.19
CA ASP A 56 0.44 10.54 -2.64
C ASP A 56 -0.44 11.54 -1.86
N MET A 57 -1.70 11.21 -1.58
CA MET A 57 -2.55 11.95 -0.64
C MET A 57 -1.89 12.16 0.74
N ALA A 58 -2.47 13.06 1.54
CA ALA A 58 -1.95 13.45 2.86
C ALA A 58 -0.49 13.91 2.77
N SER A 59 -0.19 14.74 1.76
CA SER A 59 1.16 15.27 1.50
C SER A 59 2.23 14.17 1.35
N GLY A 60 1.86 13.04 0.74
CA GLY A 60 2.76 11.90 0.51
C GLY A 60 2.87 10.91 1.66
N GLU A 61 2.25 11.18 2.80
CA GLU A 61 2.36 10.35 4.01
C GLU A 61 1.92 8.90 3.78
N ILE A 62 0.80 8.69 3.08
CA ILE A 62 0.26 7.34 2.84
C ILE A 62 1.27 6.50 2.04
N ALA A 63 1.83 7.07 0.96
CA ALA A 63 2.85 6.42 0.15
C ALA A 63 4.14 6.18 0.93
N GLU A 64 4.58 7.14 1.74
CA GLU A 64 5.77 7.00 2.57
C GLU A 64 5.64 5.82 3.54
N GLN A 65 4.55 5.75 4.30
CA GLN A 65 4.36 4.72 5.32
C GLN A 65 4.17 3.33 4.70
N ALA A 66 3.42 3.21 3.60
CA ALA A 66 3.32 1.95 2.86
C ALA A 66 4.67 1.50 2.24
N GLY A 67 5.46 2.45 1.76
CA GLY A 67 6.82 2.21 1.27
C GLY A 67 7.75 1.66 2.36
N ARG A 68 7.67 2.20 3.58
CA ARG A 68 8.42 1.71 4.77
C ARG A 68 8.05 0.27 5.12
N VAL A 69 6.76 -0.10 5.06
CA VAL A 69 6.31 -1.50 5.25
C VAL A 69 6.99 -2.45 4.26
N ALA A 70 6.95 -2.10 2.96
CA ALA A 70 7.59 -2.92 1.93
C ALA A 70 9.12 -3.00 2.13
N ALA A 71 9.76 -1.91 2.51
CA ALA A 71 11.19 -1.89 2.82
C ALA A 71 11.54 -2.80 4.01
N THR A 72 10.77 -2.74 5.09
CA THR A 72 10.94 -3.62 6.26
C THR A 72 10.80 -5.10 5.89
N LEU A 73 9.81 -5.45 5.07
CA LEU A 73 9.61 -6.83 4.60
C LEU A 73 10.78 -7.33 3.74
N ARG A 74 11.27 -6.49 2.82
CA ARG A 74 12.42 -6.81 1.98
C ARG A 74 13.71 -6.94 2.79
N ALA A 75 13.93 -6.05 3.76
CA ALA A 75 15.07 -6.12 4.67
C ALA A 75 15.06 -7.40 5.53
N ALA A 76 13.87 -7.91 5.85
CA ALA A 76 13.67 -9.20 6.50
C ALA A 76 13.78 -10.43 5.56
N GLY A 77 14.09 -10.22 4.28
CA GLY A 77 14.37 -11.27 3.31
C GLY A 77 13.21 -11.65 2.38
N ASP A 78 12.03 -11.04 2.49
CA ASP A 78 10.95 -11.30 1.53
C ASP A 78 11.23 -10.62 0.18
N ARG A 79 11.71 -11.40 -0.79
CA ARG A 79 12.06 -10.95 -2.15
C ARG A 79 10.84 -10.80 -3.07
N ARG A 80 9.64 -11.17 -2.63
CA ARG A 80 8.41 -11.16 -3.42
C ARG A 80 7.42 -10.10 -2.93
N VAL A 81 7.95 -8.96 -2.46
CA VAL A 81 7.19 -7.78 -2.03
C VAL A 81 7.69 -6.55 -2.78
N THR A 82 6.79 -5.90 -3.51
CA THR A 82 7.05 -4.64 -4.20
C THR A 82 6.16 -3.54 -3.67
N PHE A 83 6.70 -2.32 -3.58
CA PHE A 83 5.92 -1.11 -3.40
C PHE A 83 5.83 -0.34 -4.73
N LEU A 84 4.62 0.07 -5.10
CA LEU A 84 4.35 0.80 -6.33
C LEU A 84 3.52 2.06 -6.00
N PRO A 85 4.13 3.26 -5.92
CA PRO A 85 3.36 4.48 -5.71
C PRO A 85 2.51 4.81 -6.95
N VAL A 86 1.31 5.36 -6.70
CA VAL A 86 0.35 5.83 -7.71
C VAL A 86 0.01 7.29 -7.40
N PRO A 87 0.86 8.25 -7.84
CA PRO A 87 0.67 9.66 -7.54
C PRO A 87 -0.35 10.32 -8.47
N GLY A 88 -0.84 11.50 -8.09
CA GLY A 88 -1.60 12.38 -8.98
C GLY A 88 -3.00 11.85 -9.34
N LEU A 89 -3.64 11.17 -8.39
CA LEU A 89 -5.07 10.86 -8.46
C LEU A 89 -5.89 12.09 -8.07
N ALA A 90 -6.96 12.36 -8.81
CA ALA A 90 -7.78 13.55 -8.66
C ALA A 90 -8.83 13.43 -7.55
N PHE A 91 -9.29 12.21 -7.24
CA PHE A 91 -10.33 11.96 -6.24
C PHE A 91 -11.62 12.76 -6.49
N SER A 92 -11.98 12.94 -7.77
CA SER A 92 -13.13 13.74 -8.20
C SER A 92 -14.45 12.95 -8.22
N GLY A 93 -14.45 11.70 -7.76
CA GLY A 93 -15.67 10.92 -7.52
C GLY A 93 -16.44 11.36 -6.28
N CYS A 94 -17.53 10.68 -5.99
CA CYS A 94 -18.36 10.96 -4.80
C CYS A 94 -17.55 10.84 -3.51
N HIS A 95 -17.76 11.76 -2.58
CA HIS A 95 -17.11 11.76 -1.26
C HIS A 95 -15.58 11.68 -1.35
N SER A 96 -15.00 12.38 -2.33
CA SER A 96 -13.56 12.39 -2.58
C SER A 96 -12.96 11.00 -2.84
N HIS A 97 -13.71 10.12 -3.51
CA HIS A 97 -13.20 8.83 -3.97
C HIS A 97 -12.58 8.94 -5.36
N PRO A 98 -11.76 7.95 -5.78
CA PRO A 98 -11.28 7.86 -7.16
C PRO A 98 -12.43 8.01 -8.17
N SER A 99 -12.19 8.81 -9.20
CA SER A 99 -13.04 8.87 -10.39
C SER A 99 -12.72 7.70 -11.34
N LEU A 100 -13.52 7.52 -12.40
CA LEU A 100 -13.19 6.55 -13.47
C LEU A 100 -11.82 6.84 -14.11
N ALA A 101 -11.44 8.12 -14.23
CA ALA A 101 -10.12 8.48 -14.74
C ALA A 101 -8.98 8.09 -13.78
N ASP A 102 -9.24 8.15 -12.46
CA ASP A 102 -8.30 7.69 -11.44
C ASP A 102 -8.19 6.17 -11.44
N ASP A 103 -9.30 5.46 -11.57
CA ASP A 103 -9.32 4.00 -11.71
C ASP A 103 -8.51 3.55 -12.92
N GLN A 104 -8.64 4.24 -14.06
CA GLN A 104 -7.82 3.95 -15.25
C GLN A 104 -6.33 4.16 -14.97
N ARG A 105 -5.95 5.26 -14.29
CA ARG A 105 -4.55 5.52 -13.92
C ARG A 105 -3.98 4.44 -12.99
N ILE A 106 -4.77 3.99 -12.01
CA ILE A 106 -4.40 2.89 -11.11
C ILE A 106 -4.22 1.61 -11.92
N ALA A 107 -5.18 1.28 -12.78
CA ALA A 107 -5.16 0.09 -13.62
C ALA A 107 -3.93 0.07 -14.54
N ASP A 108 -3.67 1.16 -15.27
CA ASP A 108 -2.53 1.29 -16.18
C ASP A 108 -1.20 1.11 -15.44
N ARG A 109 -1.08 1.71 -14.25
CA ARG A 109 0.14 1.63 -13.44
C ARG A 109 0.40 0.21 -12.95
N LEU A 110 -0.64 -0.50 -12.49
CA LEU A 110 -0.55 -1.89 -12.05
C LEU A 110 -0.28 -2.83 -13.23
N ALA A 111 -1.01 -2.68 -14.33
CA ALA A 111 -0.85 -3.49 -15.54
C ALA A 111 0.55 -3.35 -16.12
N THR A 112 1.05 -2.11 -16.26
CA THR A 112 2.42 -1.84 -16.72
C THR A 112 3.47 -2.56 -15.87
N TYR A 113 3.30 -2.53 -14.54
CA TYR A 113 4.22 -3.26 -13.65
C TYR A 113 4.14 -4.77 -13.87
N VAL A 114 2.93 -5.33 -13.95
CA VAL A 114 2.72 -6.76 -14.13
C VAL A 114 3.27 -7.26 -15.47
N ASP A 115 3.00 -6.54 -16.56
CA ASP A 115 3.43 -6.89 -17.92
C ASP A 115 4.95 -6.84 -18.06
N ALA A 116 5.61 -5.88 -17.39
CA ALA A 116 7.07 -5.79 -17.34
C ALA A 116 7.73 -6.92 -16.52
N HIS A 117 6.96 -7.71 -15.77
CA HIS A 117 7.47 -8.79 -14.92
C HIS A 117 6.75 -10.12 -15.24
N PRO A 118 6.97 -10.72 -16.43
CA PRO A 118 6.32 -11.98 -16.83
C PRO A 118 6.61 -13.13 -15.86
N GLY A 119 7.73 -13.09 -15.14
CA GLY A 119 8.07 -14.05 -14.08
C GLY A 119 7.08 -14.09 -12.90
N LEU A 120 6.21 -13.09 -12.73
CA LEU A 120 5.14 -13.12 -11.73
C LEU A 120 4.17 -14.28 -11.95
N TRP A 121 4.04 -14.74 -13.20
CA TRP A 121 3.15 -15.83 -13.60
C TRP A 121 3.85 -17.19 -13.62
N ALA A 122 5.19 -17.23 -13.50
CA ALA A 122 6.02 -18.44 -13.66
C ALA A 122 5.91 -19.45 -12.50
N GLY A 123 4.82 -19.41 -11.73
CA GLY A 123 4.51 -20.33 -10.64
C GLY A 123 3.03 -20.71 -10.60
N ARG A 124 2.31 -20.64 -11.72
CA ARG A 124 1.08 -21.41 -11.89
C ARG A 124 1.43 -22.88 -12.06
#